data_AF-A0A4U1EEL3-F1
#
_entry.id   AF-A0A4U1EEL3-F1
#
_cell.length_a   1.000
_cell.length_b   1.000
_cell.length_c   1.000
_cell.angle_alpha   90.00
_cell.angle_beta   90.00
_cell.angle_gamma   90.00
#
_symmetry.space_group_name_H-M   'P 1'
#
loop_
_entity.id
_entity.type
_entity.pdbx_description
1 polymer ?
#
loop_
_entity_poly.entity_id
_entity_poly.type
_entity_poly.pdbx_seq_one_letter_code
_entity_poly.pdbx_strand_id
1 'polypeptide(L)'
;NVAGHYISPFHDIPLKADSEEENGIPTKRARNDEYENLFNMVVEVPRWTNAKMEIATEEPLNPIKQDVKDGKLRYVANIFPHKGYIWNYGALPQTWEDPHRKDKSTDCCGDNDPIDVCEIGSKVLSRGDVVHVKILGILALIDQGETDWKLIAINVNDPEASKFHGKSVTFQKQK
;
A
#
# COMPACT_ATOMS: atom_id res chain seq x y z
N ASN A 1 15.91 -9.64 5.59
CA ASN A 1 16.75 -9.04 4.52
C ASN A 1 17.68 -10.12 3.93
N VAL A 2 18.53 -9.81 2.95
CA VAL A 2 19.48 -10.78 2.33
C VAL A 2 20.46 -11.40 3.34
N ALA A 3 20.66 -10.77 4.50
CA ALA A 3 21.46 -11.28 5.61
C ALA A 3 20.69 -12.18 6.58
N GLY A 4 19.39 -12.45 6.33
CA GLY A 4 18.54 -13.30 7.17
C GLY A 4 18.01 -12.61 8.43
N HIS A 5 18.23 -11.32 8.62
CA HIS A 5 17.67 -10.58 9.75
C HIS A 5 16.19 -10.26 9.51
N TYR A 6 15.39 -10.43 10.57
CA TYR A 6 14.01 -9.95 10.63
C TYR A 6 14.01 -8.42 10.70
N ILE A 7 13.09 -7.81 9.97
CA ILE A 7 12.89 -6.35 9.93
C ILE A 7 11.39 -6.08 10.07
N SER A 8 11.03 -4.92 10.60
CA SER A 8 9.64 -4.46 10.66
C SER A 8 9.15 -4.05 9.27
N PRO A 9 8.05 -4.63 8.75
CA PRO A 9 7.44 -4.15 7.52
C PRO A 9 6.76 -2.80 7.68
N PHE A 10 6.53 -2.34 8.93
CA PHE A 10 5.99 -1.02 9.19
C PHE A 10 7.10 0.04 9.18
N HIS A 11 8.20 -0.20 9.89
CA HIS A 11 9.16 0.85 10.21
C HIS A 11 10.50 0.76 9.46
N ASP A 12 10.96 -0.44 9.11
CA ASP A 12 12.34 -0.66 8.64
C ASP A 12 12.46 -0.70 7.11
N ILE A 13 11.34 -0.82 6.39
CA ILE A 13 11.32 -0.71 4.93
C ILE A 13 11.19 0.77 4.56
N PRO A 14 12.12 1.34 3.78
CA PRO A 14 12.04 2.75 3.37
C PRO A 14 10.75 3.02 2.57
N LEU A 15 10.06 4.14 2.84
CA LEU A 15 8.89 4.55 2.06
C LEU A 15 9.20 4.69 0.55
N LYS A 16 10.29 5.40 0.24
CA LYS A 16 10.72 5.63 -1.13
C LYS A 16 11.69 4.54 -1.57
N ALA A 17 11.51 4.03 -2.78
CA ALA A 17 12.51 3.20 -3.43
C ALA A 17 13.56 4.13 -4.06
N ASP A 18 14.83 3.97 -3.71
CA ASP A 18 15.90 4.75 -4.33
C ASP A 18 16.02 4.37 -5.81
N SER A 19 16.10 5.38 -6.69
CA SER A 19 16.55 5.15 -8.08
C SER A 19 18.02 4.72 -8.04
N GLU A 20 18.38 3.62 -8.70
CA GLU A 20 19.72 3.03 -8.64
C GLU A 20 20.85 4.07 -8.71
N GLU A 21 21.79 3.97 -7.78
CA GLU A 21 23.05 4.72 -7.81
C GLU A 21 23.99 4.10 -8.84
N GLU A 22 24.31 4.81 -9.92
CA GLU A 22 25.42 4.44 -10.79
C GLU A 22 26.74 4.89 -10.12
N ASN A 23 27.57 3.93 -9.69
CA ASN A 23 28.94 4.13 -9.16
C ASN A 23 29.09 4.86 -7.81
N GLY A 24 28.11 4.77 -6.89
CA GLY A 24 28.27 5.23 -5.49
C GLY A 24 28.49 6.75 -5.34
N ILE A 25 28.13 7.52 -6.36
CA ILE A 25 28.08 8.98 -6.31
C ILE A 25 26.60 9.35 -6.32
N PRO A 26 26.08 10.05 -5.28
CA PRO A 26 24.73 10.58 -5.32
C PRO A 26 24.67 11.56 -6.49
N THR A 27 24.09 11.13 -7.60
CA THR A 27 23.85 12.03 -8.70
C THR A 27 22.76 12.99 -8.24
N LYS A 28 23.17 14.17 -7.75
CA LYS A 28 22.39 15.40 -7.95
C LYS A 28 22.34 15.70 -9.46
N ARG A 29 21.84 14.76 -10.27
CA ARG A 29 21.43 15.05 -11.64
C ARG A 29 20.18 15.93 -11.50
N ALA A 30 20.14 16.99 -12.30
CA ALA A 30 19.02 17.92 -12.32
C ALA A 30 17.69 17.15 -12.34
N ARG A 31 16.72 17.60 -11.55
CA ARG A 31 15.36 17.08 -11.53
C ARG A 31 14.78 17.21 -12.95
N ASN A 32 14.91 16.18 -13.76
CA ASN A 32 14.08 16.02 -14.94
C ASN A 32 12.75 15.43 -14.43
N ASP A 33 11.62 15.92 -14.95
CA ASP A 33 10.26 15.56 -14.55
C ASP A 33 9.89 14.06 -14.71
N GLU A 34 10.86 13.23 -15.12
CA GLU A 34 10.74 11.78 -15.36
C GLU A 34 11.32 10.92 -14.23
N TYR A 35 11.79 11.48 -13.11
CA TYR A 35 12.00 10.68 -11.91
C TYR A 35 10.64 10.26 -11.36
N GLU A 36 10.14 9.12 -11.81
CA GLU A 36 8.96 8.49 -11.25
C GLU A 36 9.20 8.33 -9.74
N ASN A 37 8.40 9.01 -8.92
CA ASN A 37 8.45 8.85 -7.46
C ASN A 37 8.03 7.41 -7.16
N LEU A 38 9.01 6.52 -7.01
CA LEU A 38 8.80 5.11 -6.71
C LEU A 38 8.68 4.91 -5.20
N PHE A 39 7.75 4.05 -4.82
CA PHE A 39 7.48 3.72 -3.42
C PHE A 39 7.62 2.21 -3.21
N ASN A 40 8.07 1.82 -2.03
CA ASN A 40 7.95 0.44 -1.59
C ASN A 40 6.51 0.21 -1.13
N MET A 41 5.87 -0.83 -1.64
CA MET A 41 4.61 -1.35 -1.12
C MET A 41 4.89 -2.70 -0.47
N VAL A 42 4.36 -2.90 0.74
CA VAL A 42 4.31 -4.21 1.39
C VAL A 42 3.00 -4.88 1.04
N VAL A 43 3.04 -6.04 0.41
CA VAL A 43 1.85 -6.80 0.02
C VAL A 43 1.33 -7.61 1.22
N GLU A 44 0.08 -7.41 1.62
CA GLU A 44 -0.54 -8.13 2.73
C GLU A 44 -1.48 -9.23 2.23
N VAL A 45 -2.34 -8.89 1.27
CA VAL A 45 -3.38 -9.78 0.73
C VAL A 45 -3.21 -9.95 -0.79
N PRO A 46 -2.83 -11.16 -1.25
CA PRO A 46 -2.79 -11.48 -2.68
C PRO A 46 -4.16 -11.33 -3.34
N ARG A 47 -4.18 -10.88 -4.61
CA ARG A 47 -5.42 -10.78 -5.38
C ARG A 47 -6.18 -12.11 -5.43
N TRP A 48 -7.51 -12.02 -5.34
CA TRP A 48 -8.51 -13.10 -5.32
C TRP A 48 -8.46 -14.02 -4.11
N THR A 49 -7.85 -13.56 -3.01
CA THR A 49 -7.89 -14.23 -1.71
C THR A 49 -8.82 -13.50 -0.75
N ASN A 50 -9.23 -14.18 0.33
CA ASN A 50 -10.26 -13.68 1.25
C ASN A 50 -9.75 -13.43 2.68
N ALA A 51 -8.62 -14.01 3.07
CA ALA A 51 -8.08 -13.82 4.42
C ALA A 51 -7.67 -12.35 4.60
N LYS A 52 -8.22 -11.67 5.60
CA LYS A 52 -7.82 -10.29 5.91
C LYS A 52 -6.49 -10.33 6.65
N MET A 53 -5.42 -10.03 5.94
CA MET A 53 -4.06 -9.99 6.45
C MET A 53 -3.67 -8.53 6.64
N GLU A 54 -2.97 -8.22 7.72
CA GLU A 54 -2.56 -6.85 8.07
C GLU A 54 -1.23 -6.86 8.82
N ILE A 55 -0.43 -5.81 8.66
CA ILE A 55 0.72 -5.49 9.49
C ILE A 55 0.23 -5.29 10.93
N ALA A 56 0.75 -6.09 11.87
CA ALA A 56 0.41 -5.97 13.28
C ALA A 56 1.09 -4.76 13.93
N THR A 57 0.46 -3.58 13.87
CA THR A 57 1.02 -2.31 14.37
C THR A 57 1.39 -2.34 15.85
N GLU A 58 0.72 -3.16 16.65
CA GLU A 58 0.95 -3.31 18.10
C GLU A 58 1.97 -4.40 18.48
N GLU A 59 2.44 -5.23 17.54
CA GLU A 59 3.36 -6.32 17.82
C GLU A 59 4.83 -5.98 17.50
N PRO A 60 5.80 -6.49 18.28
CA PRO A 60 7.22 -6.30 17.97
C PRO A 60 7.55 -6.79 16.56
N LEU A 61 8.29 -5.96 15.81
CA LEU A 61 8.64 -6.20 14.40
C LEU A 61 7.44 -6.27 13.44
N ASN A 62 6.24 -5.91 13.89
CA ASN A 62 5.03 -5.72 13.09
C ASN A 62 4.75 -6.82 12.04
N PRO A 63 4.74 -8.11 12.39
CA PRO A 63 4.51 -9.17 11.42
C PRO A 63 3.15 -9.03 10.73
N ILE A 64 3.05 -9.51 9.49
CA ILE A 64 1.76 -9.62 8.80
C ILE A 64 0.99 -10.80 9.41
N LYS A 65 -0.15 -10.52 10.06
CA LYS A 65 -1.01 -11.51 10.71
C LYS A 65 -2.44 -11.42 10.20
N GLN A 66 -3.20 -12.50 10.38
CA GLN A 66 -4.61 -12.48 9.99
C GLN A 66 -5.42 -11.77 11.08
N ASP A 67 -6.27 -10.84 10.68
CA ASP A 67 -7.21 -10.15 11.58
C ASP A 67 -8.12 -11.18 12.27
N VAL A 68 -8.40 -10.95 13.56
CA VAL A 68 -9.27 -11.79 14.39
C VAL A 68 -10.44 -10.95 14.87
N LYS A 69 -11.64 -11.31 14.42
CA LYS A 69 -12.90 -10.67 14.84
C LYS A 69 -13.76 -11.67 15.60
N ASP A 70 -14.22 -11.29 16.78
CA ASP A 70 -15.04 -12.15 17.67
C ASP A 70 -14.40 -13.52 17.96
N GLY A 71 -13.07 -13.52 18.14
CA GLY A 71 -12.28 -14.73 18.42
C GLY A 71 -12.11 -15.67 17.22
N LYS A 72 -12.50 -15.26 16.01
CA LYS A 72 -12.37 -16.05 14.77
C LYS A 72 -11.54 -15.31 13.74
N LEU A 73 -10.78 -16.07 12.95
CA LEU A 73 -10.04 -15.55 11.80
C LEU A 73 -11.01 -14.86 10.83
N ARG A 74 -10.71 -13.60 10.48
CA ARG A 74 -11.56 -12.80 9.60
C ARG A 74 -11.30 -13.10 8.14
N TYR A 75 -12.38 -13.23 7.38
CA TYR A 75 -12.38 -13.38 5.94
C TYR A 75 -13.33 -12.34 5.32
N VAL A 76 -12.87 -11.66 4.28
CA VAL A 76 -13.70 -10.77 3.47
C VAL A 76 -14.62 -11.61 2.59
N ALA A 77 -15.91 -11.26 2.56
CA ALA A 77 -16.91 -11.95 1.77
C ALA A 77 -16.74 -11.68 0.27
N ASN A 78 -17.17 -12.63 -0.56
CA ASN A 78 -17.30 -12.39 -2.00
C ASN A 78 -18.57 -11.57 -2.24
N ILE A 79 -18.43 -10.40 -2.86
CA ILE A 79 -19.55 -9.55 -3.27
C ILE A 79 -19.64 -9.61 -4.80
N PHE A 80 -20.70 -10.23 -5.33
CA PHE A 80 -20.86 -10.41 -6.78
C PHE A 80 -20.71 -9.07 -7.54
N PRO A 81 -19.93 -9.01 -8.63
CA PRO A 81 -19.30 -10.12 -9.36
C PRO A 81 -17.86 -10.48 -8.91
N HIS A 82 -17.43 -9.98 -7.76
CA HIS A 82 -16.04 -10.03 -7.31
C HIS A 82 -15.75 -11.25 -6.41
N LYS A 83 -14.49 -11.72 -6.47
CA LYS A 83 -13.94 -12.77 -5.60
C LYS A 83 -12.83 -12.18 -4.74
N GLY A 84 -13.04 -12.16 -3.43
CA GLY A 84 -12.09 -11.65 -2.44
C GLY A 84 -11.62 -10.23 -2.77
N TYR A 85 -10.35 -9.95 -2.47
CA TYR A 85 -9.69 -8.71 -2.89
C TYR A 85 -9.44 -8.76 -4.40
N ILE A 86 -9.91 -7.75 -5.14
CA ILE A 86 -9.76 -7.71 -6.61
C ILE A 86 -8.45 -7.07 -7.10
N TRP A 87 -7.58 -6.68 -6.17
CA TRP A 87 -6.23 -6.17 -6.38
C TRP A 87 -5.25 -6.90 -5.45
N ASN A 88 -3.94 -6.80 -5.71
CA ASN A 88 -3.00 -7.09 -4.64
C ASN A 88 -3.10 -5.92 -3.65
N TYR A 89 -3.33 -6.24 -2.39
CA TYR A 89 -3.64 -5.24 -1.36
C TYR A 89 -2.56 -5.24 -0.29
N GLY A 90 -2.27 -4.07 0.24
CA GLY A 90 -1.31 -3.89 1.32
C GLY A 90 -1.13 -2.40 1.63
N ALA A 91 0.04 -2.01 2.11
CA ALA A 91 0.27 -0.65 2.59
C ALA A 91 1.64 -0.09 2.20
N LEU A 92 1.80 1.23 2.30
CA LEU A 92 3.12 1.87 2.25
C LEU A 92 3.75 1.89 3.65
N PRO A 93 5.00 1.39 3.81
CA PRO A 93 5.71 1.44 5.08
C PRO A 93 6.05 2.89 5.45
N GLN A 94 6.30 3.14 6.73
CA GLN A 94 6.66 4.47 7.26
C GLN A 94 5.60 5.56 6.98
N THR A 95 4.33 5.17 6.89
CA THR A 95 3.18 6.07 6.80
C THR A 95 2.19 5.79 7.91
N TRP A 96 1.36 6.76 8.28
CA TRP A 96 0.36 6.56 9.33
C TRP A 96 -0.79 7.56 9.18
N GLU A 97 -2.01 7.04 9.15
CA GLU A 97 -3.27 7.78 9.18
C GLU A 97 -3.57 8.20 10.62
N ASP A 98 -3.07 9.37 11.03
CA ASP A 98 -3.13 9.85 12.42
C ASP A 98 -4.58 9.96 12.95
N PRO A 99 -4.98 9.17 13.96
CA PRO A 99 -6.35 9.14 14.49
C PRO A 99 -6.70 10.37 15.33
N HIS A 100 -5.73 11.26 15.61
CA HIS A 100 -5.96 12.51 16.34
C HIS A 100 -6.04 13.73 15.42
N ARG A 101 -5.83 13.53 14.12
CA ARG A 101 -5.83 14.61 13.14
C ARG A 101 -6.97 14.43 12.15
N LYS A 102 -7.87 15.40 12.15
CA LYS A 102 -8.95 15.47 11.17
C LYS A 102 -8.42 15.87 9.79
N ASP A 103 -8.68 15.03 8.80
CA ASP A 103 -8.36 15.32 7.40
C ASP A 103 -9.34 16.34 6.80
N LYS A 104 -8.83 17.19 5.90
CA LYS A 104 -9.61 18.29 5.32
C LYS A 104 -10.55 17.84 4.20
N SER A 105 -10.25 16.73 3.54
CA SER A 105 -11.03 16.21 2.42
C SER A 105 -12.19 15.33 2.88
N THR A 106 -12.00 14.57 3.96
CA THR A 106 -13.04 13.68 4.52
C THR A 106 -13.82 14.30 5.68
N ASP A 107 -13.23 15.24 6.42
CA ASP A 107 -13.73 15.75 7.72
C ASP A 107 -13.71 14.68 8.86
N CYS A 108 -12.93 13.61 8.68
CA CYS A 108 -12.76 12.49 9.61
C CYS A 108 -11.31 12.40 10.13
N CYS A 109 -11.07 11.78 11.29
CA CYS A 109 -9.71 11.40 11.72
C CYS A 109 -9.20 10.19 10.94
N GLY A 110 -7.89 9.92 10.92
CA GLY A 110 -7.33 8.71 10.32
C GLY A 110 -7.75 7.42 11.03
N ASP A 111 -7.65 6.29 10.35
CA ASP A 111 -8.00 4.95 10.84
C ASP A 111 -6.92 4.27 11.69
N ASN A 112 -5.84 4.99 12.02
CA ASN A 112 -4.73 4.53 12.86
C ASN A 112 -3.81 3.48 12.21
N ASP A 113 -3.90 3.26 10.90
CA ASP A 113 -3.07 2.29 10.18
C ASP A 113 -2.12 2.95 9.16
N PRO A 114 -1.16 2.22 8.58
CA PRO A 114 -0.38 2.71 7.44
C PRO A 114 -1.28 2.91 6.21
N ILE A 115 -0.95 3.87 5.34
CA ILE A 115 -1.80 4.17 4.18
C ILE A 115 -1.90 2.99 3.22
N ASP A 116 -3.14 2.68 2.81
CA ASP A 116 -3.45 1.51 2.01
C ASP A 116 -3.14 1.69 0.52
N VAL A 117 -2.87 0.56 -0.14
CA VAL A 117 -2.53 0.48 -1.55
C VAL A 117 -3.26 -0.67 -2.24
N CYS A 118 -3.97 -0.33 -3.32
CA CYS A 118 -4.49 -1.26 -4.31
C CYS A 118 -3.53 -1.31 -5.50
N GLU A 119 -2.76 -2.40 -5.62
CA GLU A 119 -1.86 -2.63 -6.75
C GLU A 119 -2.57 -3.38 -7.89
N ILE A 120 -2.60 -2.74 -9.06
CA ILE A 120 -3.50 -3.11 -10.17
C ILE A 120 -2.83 -3.95 -11.27
N GLY A 121 -1.54 -4.28 -11.12
CA GLY A 121 -0.76 -5.03 -12.09
C GLY A 121 -1.33 -6.43 -12.37
N SER A 122 -0.95 -7.00 -13.49
CA SER A 122 -1.41 -8.28 -13.99
C SER A 122 -0.99 -9.47 -13.13
N LYS A 123 0.14 -9.40 -12.41
CA LYS A 123 0.65 -10.49 -11.58
C LYS A 123 -0.11 -10.59 -10.25
N VAL A 124 -0.39 -11.80 -9.78
CA VAL A 124 -0.80 -12.03 -8.37
C VAL A 124 0.48 -12.11 -7.53
N LEU A 125 0.64 -11.16 -6.59
CA LEU A 125 1.82 -11.06 -5.74
C LEU A 125 1.66 -11.93 -4.48
N SER A 126 2.77 -12.28 -3.85
CA SER A 126 2.76 -13.06 -2.60
C SER A 126 2.64 -12.12 -1.40
N ARG A 127 1.98 -12.60 -0.34
CA ARG A 127 1.99 -11.92 0.95
C ARG A 127 3.41 -11.79 1.47
N GLY A 128 3.77 -10.61 1.96
CA GLY A 128 5.10 -10.24 2.41
C GLY A 128 6.04 -9.79 1.29
N ASP A 129 5.62 -9.84 0.01
CA ASP A 129 6.39 -9.23 -1.07
C ASP A 129 6.54 -7.73 -0.81
N VAL A 130 7.74 -7.21 -1.05
CA VAL A 130 8.02 -5.78 -1.09
C VAL A 130 8.29 -5.42 -2.54
N VAL A 131 7.43 -4.58 -3.11
CA VAL A 131 7.47 -4.24 -4.55
C VAL A 131 7.57 -2.74 -4.76
N HIS A 132 8.29 -2.35 -5.82
CA HIS A 132 8.32 -0.95 -6.24
C HIS A 132 7.07 -0.63 -7.05
N VAL A 133 6.36 0.41 -6.64
CA VAL A 133 5.11 0.83 -7.28
C VAL A 133 5.14 2.30 -7.68
N LYS A 134 4.38 2.61 -8.72
CA LYS A 134 4.05 3.98 -9.14
C LYS A 134 2.66 4.31 -8.67
N ILE A 135 2.51 5.44 -7.99
CA ILE A 135 1.19 5.93 -7.59
C ILE A 135 0.50 6.58 -8.79
N LEU A 136 -0.70 6.12 -9.11
CA LEU A 136 -1.50 6.57 -10.24
C LEU A 136 -2.62 7.52 -9.81
N GLY A 137 -3.12 7.34 -8.57
CA GLY A 137 -4.21 8.11 -8.00
C GLY A 137 -4.50 7.68 -6.57
N ILE A 138 -5.59 8.20 -6.01
CA ILE A 138 -6.00 7.95 -4.63
C ILE A 138 -7.53 8.07 -4.53
N LEU A 139 -8.13 7.23 -3.68
CA LEU A 139 -9.54 7.25 -3.31
C LEU A 139 -9.69 7.65 -1.83
N ALA A 140 -10.60 8.58 -1.54
CA ALA A 140 -10.96 8.97 -0.18
C ALA A 140 -12.11 8.09 0.33
N LEU A 141 -11.80 6.94 0.94
CA LEU A 141 -12.82 6.14 1.61
C LEU A 141 -13.10 6.72 3.00
N ILE A 142 -14.36 6.68 3.41
CA ILE A 142 -14.75 6.90 4.81
C ILE A 142 -15.27 5.56 5.32
N ASP A 143 -14.44 4.81 6.06
CA ASP A 143 -14.86 3.56 6.69
C ASP A 143 -15.33 3.85 8.12
N GLN A 144 -16.60 3.61 8.40
CA GLN A 144 -17.19 3.74 9.75
C GLN A 144 -16.91 5.09 10.48
N GLY A 145 -16.67 6.16 9.73
CA GLY A 145 -16.40 7.51 10.26
C GLY A 145 -14.93 7.88 10.34
N GLU A 146 -14.03 7.02 9.86
CA GLU A 146 -12.58 7.22 9.79
C GLU A 146 -12.16 7.51 8.35
N THR A 147 -11.09 8.28 8.19
CA THR A 147 -10.42 8.51 6.91
C THR A 147 -9.57 7.30 6.60
N ASP A 148 -9.82 6.71 5.45
CA ASP A 148 -9.16 5.50 5.00
C ASP A 148 -8.74 5.71 3.53
N TRP A 149 -7.55 6.27 3.31
CA TRP A 149 -7.08 6.56 1.96
C TRP A 149 -6.62 5.29 1.23
N LYS A 150 -7.21 5.00 0.07
CA LYS A 150 -6.76 3.92 -0.81
C LYS A 150 -5.96 4.45 -1.98
N LEU A 151 -4.64 4.29 -1.95
CA LEU A 151 -3.79 4.61 -3.09
C LEU A 151 -4.02 3.58 -4.22
N ILE A 152 -4.08 4.07 -5.46
CA ILE A 152 -4.09 3.22 -6.64
C ILE A 152 -2.69 3.22 -7.23
N ALA A 153 -2.08 2.05 -7.31
CA ALA A 153 -0.70 1.91 -7.74
C ALA A 153 -0.52 0.76 -8.74
N ILE A 154 0.60 0.78 -9.47
CA ILE A 154 1.01 -0.32 -10.35
C ILE A 154 2.47 -0.67 -10.10
N ASN A 155 2.77 -1.97 -10.03
CA ASN A 155 4.14 -2.47 -9.96
C ASN A 155 4.94 -2.00 -11.18
N VAL A 156 6.13 -1.44 -10.98
CA VAL A 156 6.99 -0.96 -12.07
C VAL A 156 7.42 -2.07 -13.04
N ASN A 157 7.43 -3.31 -12.58
CA ASN A 157 7.78 -4.49 -13.38
C ASN A 157 6.58 -5.08 -14.14
N ASP A 158 5.39 -4.49 -14.01
CA ASP A 158 4.26 -4.92 -14.82
C ASP A 158 4.48 -4.56 -16.30
N PRO A 159 4.18 -5.45 -17.27
CA PRO A 159 4.36 -5.17 -18.69
C PRO A 159 3.63 -3.92 -19.20
N GLU A 160 2.56 -3.49 -18.53
CA GLU A 160 1.80 -2.31 -18.89
C GLU A 160 2.18 -1.06 -18.08
N ALA A 161 3.07 -1.16 -17.09
CA ALA A 161 3.42 -0.06 -16.19
C ALA A 161 3.83 1.22 -16.94
N SER A 162 4.54 1.09 -18.07
CA SER A 162 4.97 2.22 -18.92
C SER A 162 3.82 2.95 -19.61
N LYS A 163 2.64 2.32 -19.75
CA LYS A 163 1.43 2.92 -20.34
C LYS A 163 0.62 3.72 -19.31
N PHE A 164 0.83 3.46 -18.02
CA PHE A 164 0.15 4.13 -16.93
C PHE A 164 1.02 5.27 -16.40
N HIS A 165 0.57 6.51 -16.63
CA HIS A 165 1.18 7.71 -16.07
C HIS A 165 0.19 8.36 -15.10
N GLY A 166 0.64 8.69 -13.88
CA GLY A 166 -0.19 9.36 -12.89
C GLY A 166 -0.58 10.76 -13.38
N LYS A 167 -1.83 10.94 -13.82
CA LYS A 167 -2.33 12.25 -14.28
C LYS A 167 -3.71 12.63 -13.75
N SER A 168 -4.32 11.87 -12.84
CA SER A 168 -5.66 12.22 -12.34
C SER A 168 -5.94 11.68 -10.94
N VAL A 169 -6.04 12.59 -9.97
CA VAL A 169 -6.67 12.32 -8.67
C VAL A 169 -8.18 12.32 -8.89
N THR A 170 -8.84 11.18 -8.70
CA THR A 170 -10.30 11.09 -8.75
C THR A 170 -10.84 10.97 -7.33
N PHE A 171 -11.41 12.06 -6.82
CA PHE A 171 -12.15 12.01 -5.55
C PHE A 171 -13.49 11.33 -5.80
N GLN A 172 -13.65 10.09 -5.32
CA GLN A 172 -14.97 9.51 -5.11
C GLN A 172 -15.21 9.42 -3.61
N LYS A 173 -16.12 10.27 -3.11
CA LYS A 173 -16.67 10.14 -1.76
C LYS A 173 -17.71 9.01 -1.80
N GLN A 174 -17.33 7.81 -1.41
CA GLN A 174 -18.32 6.76 -1.13
C GLN A 174 -18.96 7.10 0.22
N LYS A 175 -20.27 7.37 0.20
CA LYS A 175 -21.12 7.57 1.38
C LYS A 175 -21.87 6.28 1.68
#